data_AF-A0A5N6URM0-F1
#
_entry.id   AF-A0A5N6URM0-F1
#
_cell.length_a   1.000
_cell.length_b   1.000
_cell.length_c   1.000
_cell.angle_alpha   90.00
_cell.angle_beta   90.00
_cell.angle_gamma   90.00
#
_symmetry.space_group_name_H-M   'P 1'
#
loop_
_entity.id
_entity.type
_entity.pdbx_description
1 polymer ?
#
loop_
_entity_poly.entity_id
_entity_poly.type
_entity_poly.pdbx_seq_one_letter_code
_entity_poly.pdbx_strand_id
1 'polypeptide(L)'
;MPLIADGQLFASFPVNAYLVFLFLKSQILAFAANLDPDSSAATKHLYIKHVDDKGDHLMLNDELNIIGIMDWRMACVDPASEAFGPSLVTAEMSDIYNGESSLTIHEHALAHLLKAKGVADLADTMSNDERLLIFIFGLDYDIPWNETLLLIRGIWTVIGVYRDTDWKAWKEDHGRCTVHCHCHTLTLTDSLIIMSTGSSSSPSNWVTGSYTGNSDGLRITITTFVVIAWYNSIELMVLIFSIFKQYKGIYFWSLLISTAGILPYSIGFFMKFFDLTSAIWVSLTLVTVGWWTMVTGQSFVLYSRLHLVVQNTRVLSFVCGMIIANVFLLHIPTTVLTYAANYEQSYKYLHAYNIMERVQVAGFCAQELIISGIYIWETTRMLKLNPNRDNRNIILQLFMMNLVCILMDIALIAVECANYYIYQTTLKATVYSIKLKIEYGVLNKLIYIAKQSAGRQPEDPYIELSRLSPIANSDTTRTTTQSKPRRSSIEGISFRLRALVASPHCRQDR
;
A
#
# COMPACT_ATOMS: atom_id res chain seq x y z
N MET A 1 -0.15 10.27 21.27
CA MET A 1 0.60 11.35 21.95
C MET A 1 1.65 12.01 21.07
N PRO A 2 2.64 11.31 20.49
CA PRO A 2 3.66 11.94 19.63
C PRO A 2 3.08 12.66 18.40
N LEU A 3 2.11 12.02 17.73
CA LEU A 3 1.44 12.61 16.57
C LEU A 3 0.67 13.92 16.89
N ILE A 4 0.12 14.03 18.12
CA ILE A 4 -0.58 15.25 18.58
C ILE A 4 0.45 16.36 18.87
N ALA A 5 1.60 16.00 19.47
CA ALA A 5 2.69 16.93 19.71
C ALA A 5 3.34 17.44 18.42
N ASP A 6 3.41 16.59 17.39
CA ASP A 6 3.90 16.92 16.05
C ASP A 6 2.85 17.69 15.21
N GLY A 7 1.65 17.94 15.75
CA GLY A 7 0.58 18.69 15.09
C GLY A 7 -0.06 17.99 13.88
N GLN A 8 0.33 16.75 13.59
CA GLN A 8 -0.33 15.90 12.59
C GLN A 8 -1.75 15.55 13.02
N LEU A 9 -1.92 15.53 14.34
CA LEU A 9 -3.09 15.07 15.03
C LEU A 9 -3.68 16.26 15.90
N PHE A 10 -4.98 16.59 15.79
CA PHE A 10 -5.75 17.71 16.34
C PHE A 10 -5.13 19.06 16.01
N ALA A 11 -4.75 19.27 14.75
CA ALA A 11 -3.98 20.42 14.27
C ALA A 11 -4.61 21.78 14.62
N SER A 12 -5.94 21.84 14.73
CA SER A 12 -6.68 23.05 15.13
C SER A 12 -6.52 23.41 16.62
N PHE A 13 -6.20 22.45 17.48
CA PHE A 13 -6.06 22.65 18.94
C PHE A 13 -5.07 21.66 19.60
N PRO A 14 -3.82 21.54 19.10
CA PRO A 14 -2.93 20.42 19.44
C PRO A 14 -2.54 20.41 20.92
N VAL A 15 -2.33 21.59 21.52
CA VAL A 15 -2.01 21.73 22.95
C VAL A 15 -3.18 21.28 23.84
N ASN A 16 -4.41 21.63 23.45
CA ASN A 16 -5.58 21.28 24.24
C ASN A 16 -5.85 19.76 24.16
N ALA A 17 -5.77 19.20 22.96
CA ALA A 17 -5.88 17.76 22.76
C ALA A 17 -4.79 17.02 23.54
N TYR A 18 -3.54 17.48 23.46
CA TYR A 18 -2.43 16.85 24.18
C TYR A 18 -2.69 16.79 25.69
N LEU A 19 -3.15 17.87 26.31
CA LEU A 19 -3.47 17.89 27.75
C LEU A 19 -4.61 16.93 28.11
N VAL A 20 -5.65 16.86 27.28
CA VAL A 20 -6.79 15.94 27.47
C VAL A 20 -6.32 14.50 27.41
N PHE A 21 -5.62 14.10 26.34
CA PHE A 21 -5.11 12.73 26.22
C PHE A 21 -4.10 12.39 27.32
N LEU A 22 -3.40 13.38 27.89
CA LEU A 22 -2.42 13.16 28.94
C LEU A 22 -3.13 12.88 30.26
N PHE A 23 -4.18 13.65 30.52
CA PHE A 23 -5.09 13.40 31.61
C PHE A 23 -5.73 12.02 31.48
N LEU A 24 -6.31 11.66 30.33
CA LEU A 24 -6.89 10.34 30.11
C LEU A 24 -5.87 9.22 30.35
N LYS A 25 -4.64 9.37 29.84
CA LYS A 25 -3.56 8.42 30.09
C LYS A 25 -3.25 8.25 31.58
N SER A 26 -3.31 9.34 32.37
CA SER A 26 -3.09 9.28 33.81
C SER A 26 -4.23 8.54 34.54
N GLN A 27 -5.46 8.63 34.03
CA GLN A 27 -6.62 7.96 34.60
C GLN A 27 -6.65 6.47 34.28
N ILE A 28 -6.13 6.03 33.13
CA ILE A 28 -6.03 4.60 32.77
C ILE A 28 -5.30 3.80 33.87
N LEU A 29 -4.24 4.36 34.45
CA LEU A 29 -3.51 3.72 35.55
C LEU A 29 -4.32 3.65 36.86
N ALA A 30 -5.20 4.63 37.12
CA ALA A 30 -6.10 4.63 38.26
C ALA A 30 -7.27 3.64 38.09
N PHE A 31 -7.83 3.54 36.87
CA PHE A 31 -8.85 2.56 36.53
C PHE A 31 -8.32 1.12 36.55
N ALA A 32 -7.10 0.90 36.07
CA ALA A 32 -6.45 -0.41 36.12
C ALA A 32 -6.24 -0.93 37.56
N ALA A 33 -6.11 -0.04 38.54
CA ALA A 33 -5.93 -0.39 39.95
C ALA A 33 -7.24 -0.75 40.67
N ASN A 34 -8.40 -0.36 40.12
CA ASN A 34 -9.73 -0.61 40.70
C ASN A 34 -10.41 -1.86 40.12
N LEU A 35 -9.76 -2.57 39.20
CA LEU A 35 -10.25 -3.85 38.67
C LEU A 35 -9.98 -4.95 39.70
N ASP A 36 -11.03 -5.33 40.43
CA ASP A 36 -10.98 -6.41 41.43
C ASP A 36 -10.60 -7.73 40.72
N PRO A 37 -9.50 -8.41 41.09
CA PRO A 37 -9.00 -9.60 40.38
C PRO A 37 -9.96 -10.79 40.36
N ASP A 38 -10.97 -10.79 41.22
CA ASP A 38 -11.87 -11.92 41.47
C ASP A 38 -13.29 -11.76 40.87
N SER A 39 -13.53 -10.79 39.97
CA SER A 39 -14.85 -10.63 39.36
C SER A 39 -15.08 -11.58 38.17
N SER A 40 -15.98 -12.56 38.41
CA SER A 40 -16.71 -13.46 37.50
C SER A 40 -15.94 -14.30 36.47
N ALA A 41 -16.32 -15.58 36.33
CA ALA A 41 -15.77 -16.54 35.36
C ALA A 41 -15.84 -16.08 33.88
N ALA A 42 -16.63 -15.06 33.56
CA ALA A 42 -16.71 -14.44 32.23
C ALA A 42 -15.44 -13.65 31.84
N THR A 43 -14.68 -13.10 32.79
CA THR A 43 -13.44 -12.31 32.50
C THR A 43 -12.25 -13.15 32.03
N LYS A 44 -12.34 -14.49 32.12
CA LYS A 44 -11.29 -15.40 31.63
C LYS A 44 -11.39 -15.76 30.15
N HIS A 45 -12.51 -15.45 29.51
CA HIS A 45 -12.74 -15.77 28.10
C HIS A 45 -12.47 -14.54 27.24
N LEU A 46 -11.73 -14.75 26.15
CA LEU A 46 -11.52 -13.75 25.11
C LEU A 46 -12.55 -13.96 24.00
N TYR A 47 -13.04 -12.86 23.45
CA TYR A 47 -14.08 -12.83 22.44
C TYR A 47 -13.58 -12.15 21.18
N ILE A 48 -14.08 -12.59 20.03
CA ILE A 48 -13.77 -11.94 18.76
C ILE A 48 -14.77 -10.81 18.56
N LYS A 49 -14.28 -9.58 18.46
CA LYS A 49 -15.09 -8.39 18.17
C LYS A 49 -14.72 -7.80 16.82
N HIS A 50 -15.74 -7.34 16.10
CA HIS A 50 -15.56 -6.53 14.90
C HIS A 50 -15.08 -5.13 15.31
N VAL A 51 -13.97 -4.66 14.73
CA VAL A 51 -13.36 -3.37 15.11
C VAL A 51 -14.21 -2.17 14.68
N ASP A 52 -15.02 -2.33 13.64
CA ASP A 52 -16.04 -1.35 13.30
C ASP A 52 -17.31 -1.61 14.11
N ASP A 53 -17.76 -0.61 14.87
CA ASP A 53 -18.95 -0.65 15.69
C ASP A 53 -20.00 0.39 15.26
N LYS A 54 -19.90 0.93 14.04
CA LYS A 54 -20.84 1.90 13.45
C LYS A 54 -22.07 1.28 12.82
N GLY A 55 -22.05 -0.04 12.60
CA GLY A 55 -23.17 -0.85 12.11
C GLY A 55 -23.30 -0.92 10.58
N ASP A 56 -22.50 -0.17 9.82
CA ASP A 56 -22.42 -0.22 8.35
C ASP A 56 -21.81 -1.52 7.80
N HIS A 57 -21.17 -2.31 8.66
CA HIS A 57 -20.68 -3.66 8.38
C HIS A 57 -21.79 -4.73 8.38
N LEU A 58 -23.03 -4.41 8.80
CA LEU A 58 -24.16 -5.34 8.83
C LEU A 58 -24.95 -5.29 7.51
N MET A 59 -25.05 -6.43 6.82
CA MET A 59 -25.92 -6.56 5.65
C MET A 59 -27.34 -6.94 6.08
N LEU A 60 -28.31 -6.16 5.65
CA LEU A 60 -29.73 -6.39 5.89
C LEU A 60 -30.42 -6.84 4.59
N ASN A 61 -31.47 -7.66 4.71
CA ASN A 61 -32.41 -7.91 3.62
C ASN A 61 -33.58 -6.92 3.67
N ASP A 62 -34.53 -7.05 2.73
CA ASP A 62 -35.69 -6.16 2.62
C ASP A 62 -36.62 -6.21 3.86
N GLU A 63 -36.53 -7.27 4.66
CA GLU A 63 -37.26 -7.43 5.93
C GLU A 63 -36.45 -7.03 7.18
N LEU A 64 -35.30 -6.35 7.01
CA LEU A 64 -34.40 -5.90 8.09
C LEU A 64 -33.75 -7.03 8.92
N ASN A 65 -33.70 -8.25 8.38
CA ASN A 65 -32.94 -9.32 8.99
C ASN A 65 -31.46 -9.20 8.62
N ILE A 66 -30.57 -9.42 9.59
CA ILE A 66 -29.13 -9.49 9.35
C ILE A 66 -28.83 -10.77 8.55
N ILE A 67 -28.38 -10.60 7.31
CA ILE A 67 -28.04 -11.70 6.38
C ILE A 67 -26.53 -11.89 6.20
N GLY A 68 -25.72 -10.95 6.69
CA GLY A 68 -24.27 -11.01 6.57
C GLY A 68 -23.56 -9.98 7.41
N ILE A 69 -22.29 -10.24 7.70
CA ILE A 69 -21.35 -9.33 8.35
C ILE A 69 -20.14 -9.21 7.42
N MET A 70 -19.78 -8.00 7.02
CA MET A 70 -18.70 -7.71 6.08
C MET A 70 -17.46 -7.13 6.79
N ASP A 71 -16.35 -7.04 6.04
CA ASP A 71 -15.09 -6.40 6.44
C ASP A 71 -14.37 -6.90 7.71
N TRP A 72 -14.38 -8.23 7.90
CA TRP A 72 -13.68 -8.94 8.98
C TRP A 72 -12.14 -8.77 9.03
N ARG A 73 -11.53 -7.99 8.13
CA ARG A 73 -10.07 -7.89 7.97
C ARG A 73 -9.35 -7.29 9.19
N MET A 74 -10.08 -6.66 10.10
CA MET A 74 -9.55 -6.03 11.31
C MET A 74 -10.12 -6.64 12.59
N ALA A 75 -10.78 -7.80 12.57
CA ALA A 75 -11.35 -8.39 13.79
C ALA A 75 -10.29 -8.55 14.89
N CYS A 76 -10.66 -8.18 16.11
CA CYS A 76 -9.78 -8.15 17.29
C CYS A 76 -10.27 -9.16 18.33
N VAL A 77 -9.38 -9.49 19.28
CA VAL A 77 -9.63 -10.45 20.35
C VAL A 77 -9.59 -9.69 21.67
N ASP A 78 -10.75 -9.50 22.27
CA ASP A 78 -10.98 -8.58 23.38
C ASP A 78 -11.58 -9.28 24.61
N PRO A 79 -11.41 -8.72 25.82
CA PRO A 79 -12.12 -9.20 27.01
C PRO A 79 -13.63 -8.97 26.89
N ALA A 80 -14.41 -9.67 27.71
CA ALA A 80 -15.88 -9.56 27.71
C ALA A 80 -16.40 -8.12 27.85
N SER A 81 -15.72 -7.30 28.68
CA SER A 81 -15.99 -5.88 28.90
C SER A 81 -16.01 -5.07 27.60
N GLU A 82 -14.95 -5.21 26.82
CA GLU A 82 -14.80 -4.47 25.56
C GLU A 82 -15.62 -5.10 24.43
N ALA A 83 -15.74 -6.43 24.42
CA ALA A 83 -16.45 -7.17 23.39
C ALA A 83 -17.98 -6.95 23.41
N PHE A 84 -18.57 -6.87 24.61
CA PHE A 84 -20.01 -6.71 24.83
C PHE A 84 -20.39 -5.40 25.53
N GLY A 85 -19.43 -4.48 25.64
CA GLY A 85 -19.66 -3.15 26.16
C GLY A 85 -20.51 -2.27 25.23
N PRO A 86 -20.83 -1.04 25.68
CA PRO A 86 -21.58 -0.06 24.89
C PRO A 86 -20.97 0.17 23.49
N SER A 87 -21.82 0.24 22.46
CA SER A 87 -21.42 0.34 21.05
C SER A 87 -22.00 1.59 20.39
N LEU A 88 -21.30 2.15 19.39
CA LEU A 88 -21.79 3.31 18.65
C LEU A 88 -23.12 3.04 17.91
N VAL A 89 -23.39 1.80 17.49
CA VAL A 89 -24.69 1.41 16.87
C VAL A 89 -25.88 1.71 17.79
N THR A 90 -25.72 1.49 19.10
CA THR A 90 -26.82 1.63 20.07
C THR A 90 -26.83 2.98 20.78
N ALA A 91 -25.84 3.83 20.50
CA ALA A 91 -25.66 5.10 21.20
C ALA A 91 -26.47 6.24 20.57
N GLU A 92 -26.97 7.13 21.41
CA GLU A 92 -27.70 8.32 20.98
C GLU A 92 -26.71 9.45 20.72
N MET A 93 -26.45 9.73 19.44
CA MET A 93 -25.36 10.63 19.06
C MET A 93 -25.58 12.07 19.54
N SER A 94 -26.83 12.52 19.65
CA SER A 94 -27.17 13.82 20.24
C SER A 94 -26.74 13.91 21.69
N ASP A 95 -26.94 12.85 22.46
CA ASP A 95 -26.60 12.80 23.88
C ASP A 95 -25.08 12.80 24.05
N ILE A 96 -24.37 12.03 23.21
CA ILE A 96 -22.90 12.02 23.16
C ILE A 96 -22.35 13.42 22.88
N TYR A 97 -22.84 14.12 21.84
CA TYR A 97 -22.35 15.46 21.50
C TYR A 97 -22.72 16.52 22.54
N ASN A 98 -23.81 16.33 23.28
CA ASN A 98 -24.18 17.17 24.41
C ASN A 98 -23.46 16.78 25.72
N GLY A 99 -22.61 15.74 25.67
CA GLY A 99 -21.84 15.22 26.79
C GLY A 99 -22.68 14.50 27.83
N GLU A 100 -23.91 14.10 27.51
CA GLU A 100 -24.82 13.33 28.37
C GLU A 100 -24.42 11.85 28.37
N SER A 101 -24.54 11.22 29.54
CA SER A 101 -23.99 9.89 29.79
C SER A 101 -25.07 8.93 30.30
N SER A 102 -26.29 8.96 29.78
CA SER A 102 -27.31 7.95 30.11
C SER A 102 -27.15 6.71 29.23
N LEU A 103 -27.46 5.52 29.79
CA LEU A 103 -27.65 4.33 28.96
C LEU A 103 -28.88 4.53 28.08
N THR A 104 -28.79 4.15 26.82
CA THR A 104 -29.91 4.28 25.88
C THR A 104 -30.95 3.17 26.09
N ILE A 105 -32.16 3.42 25.59
CA ILE A 105 -33.23 2.41 25.59
C ILE A 105 -32.80 1.14 24.84
N HIS A 106 -31.98 1.30 23.79
CA HIS A 106 -31.47 0.21 22.97
C HIS A 106 -30.46 -0.67 23.72
N GLU A 107 -29.61 -0.05 24.55
CA GLU A 107 -28.64 -0.77 25.38
C GLU A 107 -29.35 -1.63 26.44
N HIS A 108 -30.37 -1.08 27.09
CA HIS A 108 -31.21 -1.85 28.02
C HIS A 108 -31.96 -3.00 27.34
N ALA A 109 -32.46 -2.77 26.12
CA ALA A 109 -33.14 -3.82 25.35
C ALA A 109 -32.19 -4.96 24.97
N LEU A 110 -30.96 -4.64 24.54
CA LEU A 110 -29.97 -5.64 24.17
C LEU A 110 -29.49 -6.44 25.39
N ALA A 111 -29.25 -5.78 26.53
CA ALA A 111 -28.93 -6.45 27.79
C ALA A 111 -30.05 -7.41 28.23
N HIS A 112 -31.32 -7.00 28.11
CA HIS A 112 -32.46 -7.86 28.41
C HIS A 112 -32.53 -9.10 27.48
N LEU A 113 -32.25 -8.93 26.19
CA LEU A 113 -32.20 -10.05 25.23
C LEU A 113 -31.04 -11.02 25.52
N LEU A 114 -29.89 -10.53 25.96
CA LEU A 114 -28.77 -11.36 26.39
C LEU A 114 -29.11 -12.17 27.65
N LYS A 115 -29.80 -11.57 28.62
CA LYS A 115 -30.34 -12.28 29.79
C LYS A 115 -31.33 -13.36 29.38
N ALA A 116 -32.25 -13.05 28.48
CA ALA A 116 -33.24 -14.01 27.97
C ALA A 116 -32.60 -15.21 27.22
N LYS A 117 -31.43 -15.01 26.60
CA LYS A 117 -30.65 -16.08 25.96
C LYS A 117 -29.80 -16.90 26.93
N GLY A 118 -29.88 -16.64 28.23
CA GLY A 118 -29.19 -17.41 29.27
C GLY A 118 -27.75 -16.98 29.54
N VAL A 119 -27.34 -15.79 29.06
CA VAL A 119 -25.97 -15.28 29.22
C VAL A 119 -25.97 -14.01 30.10
N ALA A 120 -26.37 -14.19 31.36
CA ALA A 120 -26.56 -13.09 32.30
C ALA A 120 -25.27 -12.31 32.60
N ASP A 121 -24.12 -12.99 32.70
CA ASP A 121 -22.84 -12.37 33.02
C ASP A 121 -22.40 -11.34 31.96
N LEU A 122 -22.66 -11.64 30.67
CA LEU A 122 -22.37 -10.70 29.57
C LEU A 122 -23.35 -9.52 29.55
N ALA A 123 -24.61 -9.75 29.92
CA ALA A 123 -25.59 -8.68 29.99
C ALA A 123 -25.30 -7.69 31.14
N ASP A 124 -24.78 -8.18 32.25
CA ASP A 124 -24.32 -7.33 33.36
C ASP A 124 -23.06 -6.55 32.97
N THR A 125 -22.19 -7.14 32.15
CA THR A 125 -21.03 -6.45 31.55
C THR A 125 -21.45 -5.28 30.66
N MET A 126 -22.47 -5.48 29.81
CA MET A 126 -23.04 -4.41 28.98
C MET A 126 -23.72 -3.30 29.82
N SER A 127 -24.24 -3.66 31.00
CA SER A 127 -24.91 -2.73 31.90
C SER A 127 -23.92 -1.94 32.79
N ASN A 128 -22.62 -2.30 32.78
CA ASN A 128 -21.58 -1.59 33.50
C ASN A 128 -21.08 -0.37 32.69
N ASP A 129 -20.71 0.70 33.40
CA ASP A 129 -20.49 2.04 32.87
C ASP A 129 -19.13 2.20 32.15
N GLU A 130 -18.94 1.50 31.03
CA GLU A 130 -17.75 1.61 30.16
C GLU A 130 -17.91 2.70 29.08
N ARG A 131 -18.62 3.79 29.41
CA ARG A 131 -18.95 4.90 28.48
C ARG A 131 -17.74 5.70 28.00
N LEU A 132 -16.60 5.56 28.68
CA LEU A 132 -15.33 6.18 28.27
C LEU A 132 -14.95 5.81 26.84
N LEU A 133 -15.22 4.56 26.42
CA LEU A 133 -14.89 4.09 25.07
C LEU A 133 -15.72 4.81 24.01
N ILE A 134 -17.03 4.98 24.22
CA ILE A 134 -17.92 5.73 23.31
C ILE A 134 -17.41 7.15 23.09
N PHE A 135 -17.07 7.85 24.18
CA PHE A 135 -16.58 9.21 24.06
C PHE A 135 -15.20 9.29 23.41
N ILE A 136 -14.32 8.29 23.59
CA ILE A 136 -13.03 8.22 22.90
C ILE A 136 -13.22 8.03 21.39
N PHE A 137 -14.15 7.17 20.97
CA PHE A 137 -14.46 6.96 19.55
C PHE A 137 -15.19 8.16 18.93
N GLY A 138 -15.94 8.93 19.72
CA GLY A 138 -16.58 10.18 19.29
C GLY A 138 -15.64 11.38 19.12
N LEU A 139 -14.39 11.32 19.62
CA LEU A 139 -13.38 12.37 19.45
C LEU A 139 -12.83 12.34 18.02
N ASP A 140 -13.65 12.76 17.07
CA ASP A 140 -13.26 12.88 15.67
C ASP A 140 -12.32 14.08 15.44
N TYR A 141 -11.53 13.94 14.39
CA TYR A 141 -10.36 14.73 14.09
C TYR A 141 -10.65 16.14 13.56
N ASP A 142 -11.83 16.30 12.98
CA ASP A 142 -12.26 17.49 12.24
C ASP A 142 -13.34 18.29 12.98
N ILE A 143 -13.64 17.95 14.24
CA ILE A 143 -14.66 18.65 15.05
C ILE A 143 -14.07 19.96 15.61
N PRO A 144 -14.81 21.09 15.57
CA PRO A 144 -14.36 22.34 16.18
C PRO A 144 -14.24 22.25 17.72
N TRP A 145 -13.31 23.00 18.30
CA TRP A 145 -12.97 22.89 19.74
C TRP A 145 -14.15 23.09 20.70
N ASN A 146 -15.13 23.92 20.36
CA ASN A 146 -16.33 24.13 21.19
C ASN A 146 -17.17 22.86 21.33
N GLU A 147 -17.31 22.08 20.26
CA GLU A 147 -18.02 20.80 20.25
C GLU A 147 -17.15 19.70 20.88
N THR A 148 -15.84 19.68 20.59
CA THR A 148 -14.90 18.77 21.27
C THR A 148 -14.90 18.97 22.78
N LEU A 149 -15.02 20.21 23.27
CA LEU A 149 -15.07 20.51 24.69
C LEU A 149 -16.32 19.96 25.39
N LEU A 150 -17.47 19.90 24.71
CA LEU A 150 -18.68 19.26 25.24
C LEU A 150 -18.47 17.75 25.42
N LEU A 151 -17.81 17.12 24.45
CA LEU A 151 -17.45 15.71 24.52
C LEU A 151 -16.46 15.43 25.67
N ILE A 152 -15.46 16.29 25.83
CA ILE A 152 -14.51 16.22 26.95
C ILE A 152 -15.21 16.37 28.30
N ARG A 153 -16.21 17.25 28.40
CA ARG A 153 -17.02 17.39 29.62
C ARG A 153 -17.83 16.13 29.91
N GLY A 154 -18.33 15.44 28.88
CA GLY A 154 -18.93 14.10 29.01
C GLY A 154 -17.93 13.08 29.57
N ILE A 155 -16.71 13.04 29.03
CA ILE A 155 -15.64 12.17 29.55
C ILE A 155 -15.32 12.50 31.02
N TRP A 156 -15.22 13.78 31.36
CA TRP A 156 -15.00 14.24 32.72
C TRP A 156 -16.08 13.76 33.67
N THR A 157 -17.36 13.84 33.28
CA THR A 157 -18.44 13.33 34.12
C THR A 157 -18.33 11.83 34.38
N VAL A 158 -17.94 11.03 33.38
CA VAL A 158 -17.74 9.58 33.53
C VAL A 158 -16.56 9.28 34.47
N ILE A 159 -15.51 10.11 34.44
CA ILE A 159 -14.32 9.97 35.30
C ILE A 159 -14.55 10.59 36.71
N GLY A 160 -15.71 11.22 36.95
CA GLY A 160 -16.05 11.85 38.25
C GLY A 160 -15.53 13.28 38.42
N VAL A 161 -15.12 13.95 37.34
CA VAL A 161 -14.78 15.37 37.29
C VAL A 161 -16.05 16.19 37.01
N TYR A 162 -16.21 17.34 37.69
CA TYR A 162 -17.42 18.16 37.58
C TYR A 162 -17.59 18.74 36.16
N ARG A 163 -18.78 18.57 35.57
CA ARG A 163 -19.11 18.93 34.18
C ARG A 163 -18.84 20.39 33.83
N ASP A 164 -19.15 21.30 34.75
CA ASP A 164 -19.02 22.74 34.54
C ASP A 164 -17.66 23.29 34.98
N THR A 165 -16.66 22.43 35.13
CA THR A 165 -15.29 22.87 35.40
C THR A 165 -14.83 23.85 34.33
N ASP A 166 -14.31 25.02 34.75
CA ASP A 166 -13.79 26.00 33.82
C ASP A 166 -12.53 25.47 33.13
N TRP A 167 -12.58 25.44 31.80
CA TRP A 167 -11.50 24.89 30.99
C TRP A 167 -10.19 25.66 31.16
N LYS A 168 -10.25 26.99 31.30
CA LYS A 168 -9.03 27.82 31.44
C LYS A 168 -8.36 27.55 32.77
N ALA A 169 -9.12 27.55 33.86
CA ALA A 169 -8.62 27.18 35.19
C ALA A 169 -8.04 25.75 35.20
N TRP A 170 -8.74 24.78 34.60
CA TRP A 170 -8.28 23.39 34.52
C TRP A 170 -6.97 23.25 33.74
N LYS A 171 -6.86 23.94 32.61
CA LYS A 171 -5.66 23.95 31.76
C LYS A 171 -4.44 24.54 32.48
N GLU A 172 -4.62 25.61 33.24
CA GLU A 172 -3.51 26.21 34.02
C GLU A 172 -3.02 25.29 35.15
N ASP A 173 -3.95 24.62 35.83
CA ASP A 173 -3.63 23.69 36.92
C ASP A 173 -2.85 22.46 36.41
N HIS A 174 -3.36 21.80 35.37
CA HIS A 174 -2.75 20.60 34.80
C HIS A 174 -1.51 20.90 33.95
N GLY A 175 -1.43 22.09 33.36
CA GLY A 175 -0.25 22.59 32.66
C GLY A 175 0.95 22.77 33.59
N ARG A 176 0.73 23.23 34.84
CA ARG A 176 1.80 23.37 35.85
C ARG A 176 2.29 22.01 36.39
N CYS A 177 1.41 21.06 36.65
CA CYS A 177 1.77 19.72 37.11
C CYS A 177 2.57 18.92 36.06
N THR A 178 2.30 19.11 34.77
CA THR A 178 3.01 18.40 33.68
C THR A 178 4.49 18.79 33.59
N VAL A 179 4.81 20.06 33.86
CA VAL A 179 6.20 20.56 33.90
C VAL A 179 6.94 20.04 35.13
N HIS A 180 6.24 19.87 36.26
CA HIS A 180 6.86 19.43 37.52
C HIS A 180 7.09 17.91 37.57
N CYS A 181 6.18 17.09 37.05
CA CYS A 181 6.31 15.63 37.04
C CYS A 181 7.37 15.12 36.05
N HIS A 182 7.57 15.81 34.91
CA HIS A 182 8.65 15.48 33.97
C HIS A 182 10.05 15.66 34.59
N CYS A 183 10.18 16.46 35.65
CA CYS A 183 11.45 16.71 36.33
C CYS A 183 11.83 15.63 37.36
N HIS A 184 10.87 14.83 37.86
CA HIS A 184 11.11 13.85 38.92
C HIS A 184 11.27 12.40 38.43
N THR A 185 10.78 12.06 37.23
CA THR A 185 10.96 10.71 36.65
C THR A 185 12.32 10.54 35.96
N LEU A 186 13.11 11.62 35.80
CA LEU A 186 14.42 11.63 35.14
C LEU A 186 15.61 11.30 36.07
N THR A 187 15.41 10.97 37.35
CA THR A 187 16.53 10.83 38.30
C THR A 187 17.01 9.39 38.58
N LEU A 188 16.42 8.35 37.99
CA LEU A 188 16.83 6.96 38.29
C LEU A 188 17.34 6.13 37.11
N THR A 189 17.29 6.64 35.87
CA THR A 189 17.80 5.91 34.68
C THR A 189 18.89 6.63 33.89
N ASP A 190 19.26 7.86 34.27
CA ASP A 190 20.22 8.69 33.50
C ASP A 190 21.68 8.63 33.97
N SER A 191 22.04 7.70 34.86
CA SER A 191 23.46 7.42 35.14
C SER A 191 24.17 6.67 34.00
N LEU A 192 23.46 6.27 32.94
CA LEU A 192 24.05 5.60 31.77
C LEU A 192 23.84 6.36 30.44
N ILE A 193 23.13 7.50 30.44
CA ILE A 193 22.75 8.23 29.21
C ILE A 193 22.99 9.74 29.38
N ILE A 194 24.12 10.15 29.96
CA ILE A 194 24.59 11.54 29.83
C ILE A 194 26.03 11.51 29.32
N MET A 195 26.16 11.11 28.05
CA MET A 195 27.32 11.39 27.21
C MET A 195 26.94 11.35 25.74
N SER A 196 25.91 12.12 25.36
CA SER A 196 25.78 12.60 23.98
C SER A 196 24.85 13.81 23.97
N THR A 197 25.41 14.99 24.19
CA THR A 197 24.81 16.25 23.76
C THR A 197 24.79 16.28 22.23
N GLY A 198 23.74 15.73 21.65
CA GLY A 198 23.47 15.75 20.22
C GLY A 198 23.04 17.14 19.77
N SER A 199 23.95 17.83 19.10
CA SER A 199 23.72 19.04 18.30
C SER A 199 22.44 18.94 17.45
N SER A 200 21.63 19.99 17.51
CA SER A 200 20.57 20.28 16.54
C SER A 200 21.15 20.32 15.12
N SER A 201 20.99 19.21 14.39
CA SER A 201 21.36 19.14 12.98
C SER A 201 20.15 19.49 12.11
N SER A 202 20.36 20.45 11.21
CA SER A 202 19.40 20.95 10.24
C SER A 202 18.84 19.83 9.35
N PRO A 203 17.57 19.90 8.90
CA PRO A 203 16.90 18.85 8.11
C PRO A 203 17.45 18.64 6.68
N SER A 204 18.65 19.14 6.38
CA SER A 204 19.39 18.89 5.16
C SER A 204 20.72 18.25 5.52
N ASN A 205 20.92 16.96 5.21
CA ASN A 205 22.21 16.33 4.79
C ASN A 205 22.29 14.80 5.07
N TRP A 206 21.22 14.00 4.94
CA TRP A 206 21.32 12.53 5.15
C TRP A 206 21.86 11.79 3.91
N VAL A 207 22.48 12.55 3.01
CA VAL A 207 23.24 12.06 1.87
C VAL A 207 24.52 11.37 2.36
N THR A 208 25.11 11.85 3.46
CA THR A 208 26.34 11.34 4.06
C THR A 208 26.04 10.70 5.42
N GLY A 209 26.31 9.40 5.55
CA GLY A 209 26.18 8.67 6.82
C GLY A 209 24.84 7.98 7.06
N SER A 210 24.74 7.37 8.24
CA SER A 210 23.62 6.57 8.73
C SER A 210 22.55 7.44 9.37
N TYR A 211 21.33 6.93 9.52
CA TYR A 211 20.25 7.69 10.14
C TYR A 211 20.48 7.85 11.65
N THR A 212 20.76 9.07 12.10
CA THR A 212 21.04 9.41 13.51
C THR A 212 19.84 9.92 14.29
N GLY A 213 18.66 10.01 13.69
CA GLY A 213 17.45 10.47 14.35
C GLY A 213 16.83 9.43 15.28
N ASN A 214 16.15 9.88 16.34
CA ASN A 214 15.50 9.01 17.33
C ASN A 214 14.01 8.75 17.03
N SER A 215 13.54 9.03 15.81
CA SER A 215 12.16 8.74 15.41
C SER A 215 12.00 7.29 14.96
N ASP A 216 11.30 6.51 15.78
CA ASP A 216 10.92 5.12 15.46
C ASP A 216 9.99 5.04 14.25
N GLY A 217 9.11 6.04 14.08
CA GLY A 217 8.18 6.11 12.94
C GLY A 217 8.90 6.15 11.60
N LEU A 218 10.02 6.89 11.52
CA LEU A 218 10.83 6.94 10.30
C LEU A 218 11.51 5.59 10.02
N ARG A 219 12.06 4.92 11.05
CA ARG A 219 12.69 3.60 10.90
C ARG A 219 11.68 2.54 10.45
N ILE A 220 10.49 2.54 11.04
CA ILE A 220 9.39 1.66 10.64
C ILE A 220 9.02 1.94 9.18
N THR A 221 8.83 3.20 8.80
CA THR A 221 8.45 3.57 7.42
C THR A 221 9.48 3.12 6.38
N ILE A 222 10.77 3.35 6.64
CA ILE A 222 11.87 2.88 5.77
C ILE A 222 11.80 1.36 5.62
N THR A 223 11.67 0.66 6.75
CA THR A 223 11.62 -0.81 6.78
C THR A 223 10.42 -1.32 6.00
N THR A 224 9.24 -0.73 6.19
CA THR A 224 8.01 -1.09 5.47
C THR A 224 8.18 -0.93 3.96
N PHE A 225 8.71 0.20 3.48
CA PHE A 225 8.94 0.38 2.04
C PHE A 225 9.94 -0.63 1.47
N VAL A 226 11.03 -0.89 2.17
CA VAL A 226 12.02 -1.90 1.74
C VAL A 226 11.39 -3.29 1.67
N VAL A 227 10.61 -3.68 2.68
CA VAL A 227 9.92 -4.98 2.72
C VAL A 227 8.91 -5.11 1.60
N ILE A 228 8.11 -4.07 1.32
CA ILE A 228 7.16 -4.08 0.20
C ILE A 228 7.90 -4.21 -1.14
N ALA A 229 8.98 -3.45 -1.34
CA ALA A 229 9.78 -3.51 -2.55
C ALA A 229 10.37 -4.92 -2.77
N TRP A 230 10.85 -5.57 -1.71
CA TRP A 230 11.36 -6.94 -1.77
C TRP A 230 10.28 -7.95 -2.07
N TYR A 231 9.15 -7.88 -1.38
CA TYR A 231 8.02 -8.77 -1.62
C TYR A 231 7.60 -8.72 -3.10
N ASN A 232 7.36 -7.51 -3.61
CA ASN A 232 6.99 -7.29 -5.01
C ASN A 232 8.06 -7.81 -5.98
N SER A 233 9.34 -7.54 -5.69
CA SER A 233 10.45 -7.96 -6.54
C SER A 233 10.63 -9.48 -6.57
N ILE A 234 10.50 -10.16 -5.43
CA ILE A 234 10.64 -11.63 -5.33
C ILE A 234 9.45 -12.30 -6.01
N GLU A 235 8.23 -11.83 -5.75
CA GLU A 235 7.03 -12.32 -6.42
C GLU A 235 7.16 -12.18 -7.95
N LEU A 236 7.58 -11.01 -8.43
CA LEU A 236 7.77 -10.78 -9.86
C LEU A 236 8.88 -11.67 -10.44
N MET A 237 9.97 -11.90 -9.70
CA MET A 237 11.03 -12.84 -10.09
C MET A 237 10.47 -14.25 -10.34
N VAL A 238 9.66 -14.76 -9.39
CA VAL A 238 9.02 -16.08 -9.50
C VAL A 238 8.08 -16.12 -10.70
N LEU A 239 7.27 -15.07 -10.91
CA LEU A 239 6.36 -14.96 -12.05
C LEU A 239 7.10 -14.94 -13.40
N ILE A 240 8.25 -14.27 -13.48
CA ILE A 240 9.09 -14.23 -14.69
C ILE A 240 9.54 -15.65 -15.05
N PHE A 241 10.12 -16.39 -14.11
CA PHE A 241 10.61 -17.76 -14.38
C PHE A 241 9.48 -18.76 -14.62
N SER A 242 8.30 -18.56 -14.02
CA SER A 242 7.14 -19.43 -14.22
C SER A 242 6.51 -19.29 -15.62
N ILE A 243 6.47 -18.07 -16.17
CA ILE A 243 5.73 -17.79 -17.41
C ILE A 243 6.61 -17.84 -18.66
N PHE A 244 7.87 -17.40 -18.59
CA PHE A 244 8.74 -17.38 -19.78
C PHE A 244 9.36 -18.76 -20.05
N LYS A 245 8.87 -19.44 -21.10
CA LYS A 245 9.45 -20.72 -21.57
C LYS A 245 10.72 -20.57 -22.42
N GLN A 246 11.04 -19.35 -22.88
CA GLN A 246 12.22 -19.07 -23.71
C GLN A 246 12.92 -17.77 -23.26
N TYR A 247 14.19 -17.88 -22.87
CA TYR A 247 14.98 -16.81 -22.24
C TYR A 247 15.82 -15.97 -23.22
N LYS A 248 15.31 -15.70 -24.43
CA LYS A 248 16.10 -15.07 -25.51
C LYS A 248 15.69 -13.63 -25.85
N GLY A 249 14.57 -13.13 -25.35
CA GLY A 249 14.06 -11.81 -25.69
C GLY A 249 14.73 -10.68 -24.91
N ILE A 250 14.92 -9.52 -25.54
CA ILE A 250 15.40 -8.29 -24.88
C ILE A 250 14.47 -7.94 -23.71
N TYR A 251 13.15 -8.06 -23.91
CA TYR A 251 12.15 -7.88 -22.85
C TYR A 251 12.43 -8.73 -21.61
N PHE A 252 12.74 -10.02 -21.81
CA PHE A 252 12.98 -10.95 -20.71
C PHE A 252 14.19 -10.52 -19.90
N TRP A 253 15.32 -10.24 -20.58
CA TRP A 253 16.54 -9.81 -19.91
C TRP A 253 16.39 -8.44 -19.24
N SER A 254 15.73 -7.47 -19.88
CA SER A 254 15.51 -6.15 -19.28
C SER A 254 14.60 -6.23 -18.06
N LEU A 255 13.52 -7.02 -18.12
CA LEU A 255 12.61 -7.22 -17.01
C LEU A 255 13.29 -7.95 -15.84
N LEU A 256 14.06 -9.01 -16.13
CA LEU A 256 14.78 -9.78 -15.14
C LEU A 256 15.85 -8.93 -14.44
N ILE A 257 16.70 -8.24 -15.22
CA ILE A 257 17.79 -7.41 -14.68
C ILE A 257 17.22 -6.24 -13.87
N SER A 258 16.15 -5.59 -14.34
CA SER A 258 15.52 -4.49 -13.60
C SER A 258 14.93 -4.97 -12.28
N THR A 259 14.23 -6.11 -12.28
CA THR A 259 13.67 -6.71 -11.06
C THR A 259 14.78 -7.13 -10.10
N ALA A 260 15.83 -7.79 -10.60
CA ALA A 260 16.99 -8.17 -9.80
C ALA A 260 17.71 -6.97 -9.18
N GLY A 261 17.73 -5.81 -9.87
CA GLY A 261 18.37 -4.58 -9.40
C GLY A 261 17.69 -3.92 -8.19
N ILE A 262 16.38 -4.14 -8.00
CA ILE A 262 15.62 -3.60 -6.86
C ILE A 262 16.15 -4.16 -5.54
N LEU A 263 16.55 -5.44 -5.51
CA LEU A 263 17.05 -6.11 -4.31
C LEU A 263 18.35 -5.48 -3.78
N PRO A 264 19.48 -5.43 -4.51
CA PRO A 264 20.71 -4.81 -4.04
C PRO A 264 20.55 -3.31 -3.79
N TYR A 265 19.71 -2.61 -4.56
CA TYR A 265 19.39 -1.20 -4.29
C TYR A 265 18.80 -1.02 -2.89
N SER A 266 17.78 -1.81 -2.58
CA SER A 266 17.06 -1.74 -1.31
C SER A 266 17.90 -2.25 -0.14
N ILE A 267 18.67 -3.34 -0.34
CA ILE A 267 19.64 -3.86 0.65
C ILE A 267 20.69 -2.78 0.96
N GLY A 268 21.27 -2.15 -0.06
CA GLY A 268 22.32 -1.15 0.12
C GLY A 268 21.83 0.06 0.93
N PHE A 269 20.62 0.55 0.65
CA PHE A 269 20.02 1.63 1.44
C PHE A 269 19.65 1.20 2.85
N PHE A 270 19.13 -0.02 3.03
CA PHE A 270 18.87 -0.57 4.36
C PHE A 270 20.15 -0.66 5.19
N MET A 271 21.24 -1.20 4.60
CA MET A 271 22.56 -1.23 5.24
C MET A 271 23.09 0.16 5.58
N LYS A 272 22.90 1.12 4.67
CA LYS A 272 23.34 2.51 4.88
C LYS A 272 22.55 3.20 5.99
N PHE A 273 21.23 3.06 6.05
CA PHE A 273 20.42 3.77 7.05
C PHE A 273 20.56 3.21 8.47
N PHE A 274 20.76 1.90 8.62
CA PHE A 274 20.86 1.22 9.91
C PHE A 274 22.30 0.96 10.38
N ASP A 275 23.31 1.50 9.68
CA ASP A 275 24.72 1.37 10.04
C ASP A 275 25.20 -0.09 10.23
N LEU A 276 24.66 -1.03 9.43
CA LEU A 276 24.93 -2.46 9.58
C LEU A 276 26.37 -2.87 9.23
N THR A 277 27.14 -2.00 8.58
CA THR A 277 28.52 -2.29 8.18
C THR A 277 29.42 -1.08 8.35
N SER A 278 30.61 -1.30 8.93
CA SER A 278 31.68 -0.30 9.00
C SER A 278 32.30 0.00 7.63
N ALA A 279 32.07 -0.87 6.64
CA ALA A 279 32.57 -0.74 5.28
C ALA A 279 31.57 0.02 4.38
N ILE A 280 31.61 1.35 4.44
CA ILE A 280 30.74 2.27 3.66
C ILE A 280 30.70 1.92 2.16
N TRP A 281 31.81 1.46 1.61
CA TRP A 281 31.92 1.10 0.19
C TRP A 281 30.99 -0.04 -0.23
N VAL A 282 30.69 -0.98 0.67
CA VAL A 282 29.83 -2.14 0.36
C VAL A 282 28.39 -1.68 0.14
N SER A 283 27.85 -0.88 1.05
CA SER A 283 26.48 -0.35 0.94
C SER A 283 26.36 0.58 -0.28
N LEU A 284 27.34 1.46 -0.51
CA LEU A 284 27.37 2.34 -1.68
C LEU A 284 27.45 1.57 -3.01
N THR A 285 28.25 0.51 -3.07
CA THR A 285 28.37 -0.32 -4.28
C THR A 285 27.06 -1.04 -4.58
N LEU A 286 26.42 -1.63 -3.56
CA LEU A 286 25.12 -2.28 -3.71
C LEU A 286 24.04 -1.31 -4.19
N VAL A 287 23.95 -0.12 -3.58
CA VAL A 287 23.04 0.95 -4.04
C VAL A 287 23.32 1.31 -5.49
N THR A 288 24.58 1.52 -5.85
CA THR A 288 24.97 1.96 -7.20
C THR A 288 24.63 0.91 -8.24
N VAL A 289 25.06 -0.34 -8.05
CA VAL A 289 24.80 -1.44 -8.99
C VAL A 289 23.30 -1.70 -9.12
N GLY A 290 22.58 -1.72 -7.99
CA GLY A 290 21.13 -1.89 -7.99
C GLY A 290 20.41 -0.75 -8.70
N TRP A 291 20.81 0.49 -8.47
CA TRP A 291 20.23 1.66 -9.12
C TRP A 291 20.42 1.66 -10.64
N TRP A 292 21.64 1.37 -11.12
CA TRP A 292 21.95 1.28 -12.56
C TRP A 292 21.07 0.24 -13.24
N THR A 293 21.05 -0.98 -12.69
CA THR A 293 20.29 -2.11 -13.25
C THR A 293 18.79 -1.91 -13.18
N MET A 294 18.28 -1.35 -12.08
CA MET A 294 16.86 -1.05 -11.87
C MET A 294 16.35 -0.01 -12.89
N VAL A 295 16.96 1.19 -12.92
CA VAL A 295 16.45 2.33 -13.71
C VAL A 295 16.69 2.12 -15.21
N THR A 296 17.90 1.71 -15.60
CA THR A 296 18.19 1.44 -17.02
C THR A 296 17.39 0.23 -17.51
N GLY A 297 17.27 -0.82 -16.69
CA GLY A 297 16.49 -2.01 -17.04
C GLY A 297 15.02 -1.68 -17.29
N GLN A 298 14.40 -0.85 -16.45
CA GLN A 298 13.01 -0.43 -16.62
C GLN A 298 12.82 0.40 -17.90
N SER A 299 13.77 1.26 -18.24
CA SER A 299 13.78 2.01 -19.50
C SER A 299 13.76 1.08 -20.71
N PHE A 300 14.53 -0.02 -20.66
CA PHE A 300 14.53 -1.03 -21.72
C PHE A 300 13.26 -1.90 -21.75
N VAL A 301 12.59 -2.12 -20.61
CA VAL A 301 11.27 -2.77 -20.57
C VAL A 301 10.25 -1.94 -21.36
N LEU A 302 10.19 -0.63 -21.11
CA LEU A 302 9.32 0.29 -21.84
C LEU A 302 9.69 0.36 -23.33
N TYR A 303 10.98 0.44 -23.64
CA TYR A 303 11.47 0.39 -25.03
C TYR A 303 11.04 -0.90 -25.75
N SER A 304 11.17 -2.05 -25.09
CA SER A 304 10.78 -3.33 -25.68
C SER A 304 9.27 -3.42 -25.92
N ARG A 305 8.44 -2.75 -25.10
CA ARG A 305 7.01 -2.63 -25.37
C ARG A 305 6.74 -1.69 -26.53
N LEU A 306 7.42 -0.56 -26.59
CA LEU A 306 7.27 0.39 -27.68
C LEU A 306 7.62 -0.25 -29.03
N HIS A 307 8.65 -1.09 -29.07
CA HIS A 307 9.04 -1.87 -30.26
C HIS A 307 7.93 -2.79 -30.78
N LEU A 308 7.03 -3.28 -29.92
CA LEU A 308 5.90 -4.12 -30.35
C LEU A 308 4.76 -3.32 -30.98
N VAL A 309 4.65 -2.03 -30.67
CA VAL A 309 3.55 -1.15 -31.10
C VAL A 309 3.98 -0.27 -32.27
N VAL A 310 5.21 0.27 -32.23
CA VAL A 310 5.75 1.21 -33.23
C VAL A 310 6.60 0.46 -34.25
N GLN A 311 6.19 0.52 -35.52
CA GLN A 311 6.96 -0.07 -36.63
C GLN A 311 8.05 0.86 -37.18
N ASN A 312 8.07 2.13 -36.79
CA ASN A 312 9.02 3.12 -37.29
C ASN A 312 10.40 2.99 -36.60
N THR A 313 11.38 2.47 -37.33
CA THR A 313 12.75 2.24 -36.84
C THR A 313 13.50 3.51 -36.47
N ARG A 314 13.16 4.68 -37.05
CA ARG A 314 13.80 5.96 -36.69
C ARG A 314 13.44 6.41 -35.28
N VAL A 315 12.15 6.31 -34.94
CA VAL A 315 11.65 6.66 -33.59
C VAL A 315 12.27 5.72 -32.57
N LEU A 316 12.31 4.43 -32.89
CA LEU A 316 12.90 3.44 -32.01
C LEU A 316 14.41 3.68 -31.79
N SER A 317 15.16 3.99 -32.86
CA SER A 317 16.58 4.30 -32.76
C SER A 317 16.84 5.57 -31.96
N PHE A 318 15.98 6.59 -32.10
CA PHE A 318 16.05 7.81 -31.28
C PHE A 318 15.83 7.50 -29.80
N VAL A 319 14.81 6.70 -29.46
CA VAL A 319 14.54 6.31 -28.07
C VAL A 319 15.69 5.51 -27.49
N CYS A 320 16.25 4.55 -28.23
CA CYS A 320 17.42 3.79 -27.81
C CYS A 320 18.63 4.71 -27.57
N GLY A 321 18.88 5.65 -28.49
CA GLY A 321 19.94 6.65 -28.36
C GLY A 321 19.77 7.54 -27.13
N MET A 322 18.53 7.97 -26.82
CA MET A 322 18.20 8.74 -25.62
C MET A 322 18.51 7.95 -24.33
N ILE A 323 18.11 6.68 -24.26
CA ILE A 323 18.40 5.82 -23.09
C ILE A 323 19.91 5.70 -22.89
N ILE A 324 20.67 5.41 -23.96
CA ILE A 324 22.13 5.29 -23.90
C ILE A 324 22.77 6.60 -23.47
N ALA A 325 22.33 7.74 -24.03
CA ALA A 325 22.86 9.05 -23.66
C ALA A 325 22.65 9.35 -22.16
N ASN A 326 21.49 9.02 -21.60
CA ASN A 326 21.21 9.22 -20.18
C ASN A 326 22.09 8.36 -19.25
N VAL A 327 22.56 7.18 -19.70
CA VAL A 327 23.56 6.42 -18.94
C VAL A 327 24.85 7.24 -18.80
N PHE A 328 25.33 7.87 -19.87
CA PHE A 328 26.55 8.67 -19.79
C PHE A 328 26.34 10.02 -19.09
N LEU A 329 25.20 10.68 -19.32
CA LEU A 329 24.92 12.02 -18.83
C LEU A 329 24.41 12.06 -17.39
N LEU A 330 23.68 11.03 -16.95
CA LEU A 330 23.04 11.00 -15.63
C LEU A 330 23.65 9.93 -14.72
N HIS A 331 23.86 8.69 -15.20
CA HIS A 331 24.39 7.64 -14.32
C HIS A 331 25.85 7.90 -13.89
N ILE A 332 26.75 8.19 -14.84
CA ILE A 332 28.18 8.36 -14.53
C ILE A 332 28.43 9.54 -13.58
N PRO A 333 27.94 10.78 -13.85
CA PRO A 333 28.23 11.92 -12.98
C PRO A 333 27.64 11.76 -11.59
N THR A 334 26.42 11.21 -11.47
CA THR A 334 25.84 10.90 -10.15
C THR A 334 26.72 9.90 -9.41
N THR A 335 27.14 8.80 -10.02
CA THR A 335 27.97 7.81 -9.34
C THR A 335 29.28 8.42 -8.82
N VAL A 336 29.98 9.21 -9.64
CA VAL A 336 31.20 9.90 -9.20
C VAL A 336 30.93 10.82 -8.01
N LEU A 337 29.85 11.62 -8.08
CA LEU A 337 29.48 12.54 -7.00
C LEU A 337 29.01 11.81 -5.74
N THR A 338 28.32 10.67 -5.84
CA THR A 338 27.91 9.86 -4.69
C THR A 338 29.14 9.39 -3.91
N TYR A 339 30.14 8.84 -4.60
CA TYR A 339 31.38 8.39 -3.94
C TYR A 339 32.16 9.58 -3.37
N ALA A 340 32.36 10.64 -4.17
CA ALA A 340 33.09 11.83 -3.71
C ALA A 340 32.44 12.46 -2.47
N ALA A 341 31.11 12.59 -2.44
CA ALA A 341 30.38 13.16 -1.30
C ALA A 341 30.51 12.30 -0.02
N ASN A 342 30.53 10.97 -0.14
CA ASN A 342 30.61 10.08 1.03
C ASN A 342 32.05 9.90 1.56
N TYR A 343 33.08 9.99 0.71
CA TYR A 343 34.48 9.82 1.11
C TYR A 343 35.18 11.12 1.50
N GLU A 344 35.04 12.18 0.70
CA GLU A 344 35.74 13.44 0.96
C GLU A 344 34.95 14.37 1.89
N GLN A 345 33.64 14.14 2.05
CA GLN A 345 32.73 14.89 2.92
C GLN A 345 32.86 16.43 2.81
N SER A 346 33.32 16.92 1.66
CA SER A 346 33.47 18.35 1.41
C SER A 346 32.12 18.97 1.03
N TYR A 347 31.86 20.17 1.54
CA TYR A 347 30.69 20.97 1.17
C TYR A 347 30.51 21.11 -0.35
N LYS A 348 31.62 21.21 -1.11
CA LYS A 348 31.58 21.34 -2.58
C LYS A 348 30.98 20.11 -3.26
N TYR A 349 31.39 18.90 -2.87
CA TYR A 349 30.87 17.66 -3.46
C TYR A 349 29.45 17.37 -3.01
N LEU A 350 29.12 17.67 -1.76
CA LEU A 350 27.76 17.52 -1.25
C LEU A 350 26.76 18.46 -1.97
N HIS A 351 27.15 19.72 -2.17
CA HIS A 351 26.32 20.67 -2.93
C HIS A 351 26.16 20.24 -4.40
N ALA A 352 27.24 19.80 -5.03
CA ALA A 352 27.20 19.27 -6.40
C ALA A 352 26.32 18.01 -6.52
N TYR A 353 26.38 17.11 -5.53
CA TYR A 353 25.51 15.94 -5.47
C TYR A 353 24.04 16.32 -5.37
N ASN A 354 23.66 17.25 -4.49
CA ASN A 354 22.26 17.67 -4.34
C ASN A 354 21.68 18.28 -5.62
N ILE A 355 22.49 19.02 -6.40
CA ILE A 355 22.06 19.54 -7.70
C ILE A 355 21.91 18.39 -8.71
N MET A 356 22.94 17.53 -8.81
CA MET A 356 22.93 16.42 -9.74
C MET A 356 21.78 15.44 -9.45
N GLU A 357 21.44 15.22 -8.17
CA GLU A 357 20.34 14.36 -7.76
C GLU A 357 19.00 14.82 -8.34
N ARG A 358 18.70 16.12 -8.22
CA ARG A 358 17.47 16.69 -8.80
C ARG A 358 17.47 16.59 -10.31
N VAL A 359 18.62 16.85 -10.94
CA VAL A 359 18.79 16.76 -12.41
C VAL A 359 18.56 15.33 -12.89
N GLN A 360 19.13 14.31 -12.23
CA GLN A 360 18.94 12.92 -12.64
C GLN A 360 17.48 12.46 -12.45
N VAL A 361 16.81 12.83 -11.35
CA VAL A 361 15.43 12.40 -11.09
C VAL A 361 14.52 13.00 -12.15
N ALA A 362 14.69 14.30 -12.45
CA ALA A 362 13.98 14.97 -13.51
C ALA A 362 14.31 14.38 -14.90
N GLY A 363 15.58 14.08 -15.17
CA GLY A 363 16.04 13.54 -16.45
C GLY A 363 15.49 12.14 -16.76
N PHE A 364 15.55 11.22 -15.80
CA PHE A 364 14.96 9.88 -15.96
C PHE A 364 13.44 9.94 -16.05
N CYS A 365 12.79 10.79 -15.26
CA CYS A 365 11.35 10.99 -15.38
C CYS A 365 10.96 11.53 -16.76
N ALA A 366 11.67 12.55 -17.26
CA ALA A 366 11.43 13.08 -18.61
C ALA A 366 11.59 11.99 -19.68
N GLN A 367 12.59 11.12 -19.54
CA GLN A 367 12.77 9.97 -20.43
C GLN A 367 11.56 9.02 -20.39
N GLU A 368 11.09 8.65 -19.20
CA GLU A 368 9.92 7.76 -19.02
C GLU A 368 8.64 8.39 -19.58
N LEU A 369 8.45 9.71 -19.38
CA LEU A 369 7.33 10.46 -19.95
C LEU A 369 7.37 10.53 -21.49
N ILE A 370 8.56 10.72 -22.08
CA ILE A 370 8.72 10.71 -23.54
C ILE A 370 8.36 9.32 -24.10
N ILE A 371 8.90 8.25 -23.53
CA ILE A 371 8.63 6.87 -24.00
C ILE A 371 7.13 6.55 -23.85
N SER A 372 6.56 6.86 -22.69
CA SER A 372 5.13 6.63 -22.40
C SER A 372 4.23 7.48 -23.29
N GLY A 373 4.61 8.72 -23.58
CA GLY A 373 3.87 9.61 -24.47
C GLY A 373 3.82 9.10 -25.91
N ILE A 374 4.95 8.65 -26.45
CA ILE A 374 4.99 8.03 -27.80
C ILE A 374 4.13 6.76 -27.83
N TYR A 375 4.21 5.94 -26.78
CA TYR A 375 3.38 4.74 -26.64
C TYR A 375 1.88 5.07 -26.66
N ILE A 376 1.45 6.05 -25.86
CA ILE A 376 0.04 6.48 -25.79
C ILE A 376 -0.45 7.05 -27.13
N TRP A 377 0.41 7.82 -27.81
CA TRP A 377 0.08 8.39 -29.11
C TRP A 377 -0.16 7.30 -30.17
N GLU A 378 0.74 6.31 -30.27
CA GLU A 378 0.59 5.23 -31.25
C GLU A 378 -0.60 4.31 -30.90
N THR A 379 -0.80 3.99 -29.61
CA THR A 379 -1.94 3.16 -29.20
C THR A 379 -3.29 3.84 -29.46
N THR A 380 -3.39 5.15 -29.23
CA THR A 380 -4.59 5.94 -29.57
C THR A 380 -4.83 5.98 -31.08
N ARG A 381 -3.77 6.04 -31.89
CA ARG A 381 -3.85 5.95 -33.35
C ARG A 381 -4.37 4.58 -33.79
N MET A 382 -3.89 3.49 -33.19
CA MET A 382 -4.39 2.13 -33.47
C MET A 382 -5.88 1.98 -33.10
N LEU A 383 -6.31 2.58 -31.98
CA LEU A 383 -7.70 2.56 -31.52
C LEU A 383 -8.66 3.25 -32.51
N LYS A 384 -8.21 4.37 -33.11
CA LYS A 384 -8.99 5.09 -34.13
C LYS A 384 -9.14 4.30 -35.43
N LEU A 385 -8.19 3.42 -35.74
CA LEU A 385 -8.16 2.64 -36.98
C LEU A 385 -8.91 1.29 -36.89
N ASN A 386 -9.09 0.74 -35.68
CA ASN A 386 -9.77 -0.55 -35.49
C ASN A 386 -10.97 -0.44 -34.51
N PRO A 387 -12.19 -0.16 -35.00
CA PRO A 387 -13.36 0.17 -34.16
C PRO A 387 -14.05 -1.03 -33.49
N ASN A 388 -13.46 -2.22 -33.48
CA ASN A 388 -14.04 -3.39 -32.82
C ASN A 388 -14.18 -3.17 -31.29
N ARG A 389 -15.39 -3.35 -30.76
CA ARG A 389 -15.75 -3.01 -29.37
C ARG A 389 -14.95 -3.79 -28.31
N ASP A 390 -14.65 -5.06 -28.56
CA ASP A 390 -13.89 -5.89 -27.60
C ASP A 390 -12.42 -5.44 -27.50
N ASN A 391 -11.82 -5.00 -28.61
CA ASN A 391 -10.47 -4.47 -28.63
C ASN A 391 -10.37 -3.10 -27.95
N ARG A 392 -11.44 -2.28 -27.96
CA ARG A 392 -11.45 -0.97 -27.29
C ARG A 392 -11.25 -1.09 -25.77
N ASN A 393 -11.95 -2.02 -25.13
CA ASN A 393 -11.85 -2.19 -23.68
C ASN A 393 -10.44 -2.59 -23.26
N ILE A 394 -9.80 -3.44 -24.06
CA ILE A 394 -8.46 -3.90 -23.75
C ILE A 394 -7.42 -2.79 -24.01
N ILE A 395 -7.49 -2.09 -25.15
CA ILE A 395 -6.62 -0.94 -25.43
C ILE A 395 -6.80 0.16 -24.37
N LEU A 396 -8.03 0.39 -23.88
CA LEU A 396 -8.29 1.34 -22.80
C LEU A 396 -7.70 0.88 -21.46
N GLN A 397 -7.74 -0.42 -21.13
CA GLN A 397 -7.05 -0.95 -19.96
C GLN A 397 -5.52 -0.76 -20.05
N LEU A 398 -4.92 -0.96 -21.23
CA LEU A 398 -3.50 -0.66 -21.46
C LEU A 398 -3.18 0.83 -21.31
N PHE A 399 -4.10 1.70 -21.73
CA PHE A 399 -3.97 3.14 -21.53
C PHE A 399 -3.99 3.50 -20.04
N MET A 400 -4.94 2.96 -19.27
CA MET A 400 -5.04 3.22 -17.83
C MET A 400 -3.79 2.76 -17.06
N MET A 401 -3.23 1.60 -17.41
CA MET A 401 -2.00 1.09 -16.79
C MET A 401 -0.81 2.02 -17.03
N ASN A 402 -0.61 2.52 -18.25
CA ASN A 402 0.46 3.50 -18.53
C ASN A 402 0.21 4.85 -17.85
N LEU A 403 -1.05 5.29 -17.72
CA LEU A 403 -1.40 6.52 -17.01
C LEU A 403 -1.00 6.43 -15.53
N VAL A 404 -1.22 5.28 -14.90
CA VAL A 404 -0.79 5.04 -13.50
C VAL A 404 0.73 5.15 -13.36
N CYS A 405 1.51 4.62 -14.31
CA CYS A 405 2.97 4.77 -14.30
C CYS A 405 3.40 6.24 -14.36
N ILE A 406 2.76 7.05 -15.20
CA ILE A 406 3.00 8.51 -15.31
C ILE A 406 2.67 9.22 -13.98
N LEU A 407 1.58 8.86 -13.32
CA LEU A 407 1.22 9.43 -12.03
C LEU A 407 2.25 9.09 -10.94
N MET A 408 2.77 7.86 -10.96
CA MET A 408 3.84 7.45 -10.04
C MET A 408 5.15 8.21 -10.29
N ASP A 409 5.47 8.53 -11.55
CA ASP A 409 6.60 9.39 -11.91
C ASP A 409 6.48 10.80 -11.34
N ILE A 410 5.30 11.41 -11.49
CA ILE A 410 5.00 12.75 -10.96
C ILE A 410 5.11 12.73 -9.42
N ALA A 411 4.62 11.67 -8.76
CA ALA A 411 4.73 11.52 -7.32
C ALA A 411 6.20 11.47 -6.85
N LEU A 412 7.09 10.77 -7.58
CA LEU A 412 8.52 10.75 -7.25
C LEU A 412 9.17 12.14 -7.42
N ILE A 413 8.81 12.89 -8.47
CA ILE A 413 9.26 14.28 -8.61
C ILE A 413 8.75 15.15 -7.46
N ALA A 414 7.48 15.01 -7.06
CA ALA A 414 6.91 15.82 -5.99
C ALA A 414 7.64 15.62 -4.65
N VAL A 415 7.98 14.37 -4.30
CA VAL A 415 8.75 14.06 -3.09
C VAL A 415 10.18 14.61 -3.18
N GLU A 416 10.80 14.55 -4.37
CA GLU A 416 12.12 15.17 -4.62
C GLU A 416 12.08 16.70 -4.44
N CYS A 417 11.06 17.36 -4.99
CA CYS A 417 10.86 18.80 -4.83
C CYS A 417 10.64 19.22 -3.37
N ALA A 418 10.08 18.32 -2.55
CA ALA A 418 9.89 18.53 -1.12
C ALA A 418 11.18 18.32 -0.28
N ASN A 419 12.31 17.95 -0.90
CA ASN A 419 13.61 17.69 -0.25
C ASN A 419 13.64 16.54 0.75
N TYR A 420 12.69 15.59 0.63
CA TYR A 420 12.61 14.44 1.52
C TYR A 420 13.47 13.27 1.00
N TYR A 421 14.80 13.40 1.07
CA TYR A 421 15.77 12.43 0.52
C TYR A 421 15.56 10.97 0.97
N ILE A 422 15.34 10.74 2.27
CA ILE A 422 15.16 9.38 2.82
C ILE A 422 13.89 8.73 2.26
N TYR A 423 12.80 9.49 2.25
CA TYR A 423 11.52 9.03 1.71
C TYR A 423 11.61 8.84 0.21
N GLN A 424 12.26 9.75 -0.51
CA GLN A 424 12.49 9.64 -1.96
C GLN A 424 13.22 8.33 -2.30
N THR A 425 14.34 8.04 -1.63
CA THR A 425 15.20 6.90 -1.99
C THR A 425 14.53 5.56 -1.72
N THR A 426 13.78 5.46 -0.62
CA THR A 426 13.02 4.25 -0.24
C THR A 426 11.74 4.08 -1.05
N LEU A 427 10.98 5.16 -1.26
CA LEU A 427 9.78 5.17 -2.09
C LEU A 427 10.10 4.83 -3.55
N LYS A 428 11.27 5.27 -4.07
CA LYS A 428 11.76 4.93 -5.41
C LYS A 428 11.80 3.42 -5.63
N ALA A 429 12.39 2.64 -4.72
CA ALA A 429 12.43 1.18 -4.85
C ALA A 429 11.02 0.58 -4.98
N THR A 430 10.10 1.01 -4.13
CA THR A 430 8.71 0.55 -4.12
C THR A 430 8.00 0.90 -5.41
N VAL A 431 8.09 2.16 -5.85
CA VAL A 431 7.47 2.63 -7.09
C VAL A 431 8.00 1.87 -8.30
N TYR A 432 9.32 1.67 -8.42
CA TYR A 432 9.89 0.88 -9.51
C TYR A 432 9.43 -0.58 -9.47
N SER A 433 9.30 -1.20 -8.28
CA SER A 433 8.76 -2.56 -8.16
C SER A 433 7.32 -2.68 -8.66
N ILE A 434 6.47 -1.69 -8.34
CA ILE A 434 5.07 -1.65 -8.76
C ILE A 434 4.99 -1.40 -10.27
N LYS A 435 5.78 -0.46 -10.80
CA LYS A 435 5.87 -0.18 -12.23
C LYS A 435 6.17 -1.48 -12.99
N LEU A 436 7.23 -2.21 -12.63
CA LEU A 436 7.58 -3.46 -13.32
C LEU A 436 6.46 -4.51 -13.25
N LYS A 437 5.72 -4.59 -12.13
CA LYS A 437 4.59 -5.51 -11.99
C LYS A 437 3.43 -5.13 -12.91
N ILE A 438 3.14 -3.83 -13.05
CA ILE A 438 2.16 -3.30 -14.02
C ILE A 438 2.60 -3.64 -15.44
N GLU A 439 3.86 -3.36 -15.79
CA GLU A 439 4.45 -3.63 -17.11
C GLU A 439 4.32 -5.11 -17.51
N TYR A 440 4.62 -6.01 -16.56
CA TYR A 440 4.45 -7.43 -16.74
C TYR A 440 2.99 -7.84 -16.99
N GLY A 441 2.05 -7.29 -16.20
CA GLY A 441 0.62 -7.53 -16.38
C GLY A 441 0.11 -7.06 -17.75
N VAL A 442 0.59 -5.91 -18.23
CA VAL A 442 0.26 -5.38 -19.56
C VAL A 442 0.70 -6.33 -20.67
N LEU A 443 1.94 -6.85 -20.62
CA LEU A 443 2.44 -7.72 -21.68
C LEU A 443 1.66 -9.05 -21.78
N ASN A 444 1.38 -9.69 -20.64
CA ASN A 444 0.61 -10.95 -20.64
C ASN A 444 -0.77 -10.77 -21.27
N LYS A 445 -1.38 -9.60 -21.07
CA LYS A 445 -2.65 -9.25 -21.69
C LYS A 445 -2.55 -9.03 -23.21
N LEU A 446 -1.45 -8.42 -23.69
CA LEU A 446 -1.19 -8.27 -25.13
C LEU A 446 -1.02 -9.62 -25.84
N ILE A 447 -0.31 -10.57 -25.22
CA ILE A 447 -0.11 -11.92 -25.76
C ILE A 447 -1.45 -12.66 -25.86
N TYR A 448 -2.32 -12.50 -24.85
CA TYR A 448 -3.66 -13.08 -24.85
C TYR A 448 -4.48 -12.60 -26.07
N ILE A 449 -4.48 -11.29 -26.35
CA ILE A 449 -5.19 -10.70 -27.49
C ILE A 449 -4.65 -11.19 -28.82
N ALA A 450 -3.32 -11.28 -28.96
CA ALA A 450 -2.68 -11.73 -30.19
C ALA A 450 -3.06 -13.19 -30.52
N LYS A 451 -3.15 -14.06 -29.49
CA LYS A 451 -3.60 -15.44 -29.66
C LYS A 451 -5.09 -15.53 -30.02
N GLN A 452 -5.93 -14.72 -29.37
CA GLN A 452 -7.38 -14.68 -29.65
C GLN A 452 -7.67 -14.18 -31.07
N SER A 453 -6.92 -13.18 -31.55
CA SER A 453 -7.04 -12.63 -32.91
C SER A 453 -6.52 -13.60 -33.99
N ALA A 454 -5.60 -14.51 -33.64
CA ALA A 454 -5.07 -15.52 -34.55
C ALA A 454 -5.93 -16.81 -34.64
N GLY A 455 -7.11 -16.84 -34.01
CA GLY A 455 -8.02 -17.98 -34.06
C GLY A 455 -7.52 -19.24 -33.33
N ARG A 456 -6.47 -19.13 -32.50
CA ARG A 456 -6.01 -20.21 -31.61
C ARG A 456 -6.68 -20.05 -30.25
N GLN A 457 -7.59 -20.96 -29.93
CA GLN A 457 -8.12 -21.11 -28.58
C GLN A 457 -6.95 -21.20 -27.57
N PRO A 458 -6.96 -20.41 -26.48
CA PRO A 458 -5.97 -20.56 -25.42
C PRO A 458 -6.26 -21.87 -24.65
N GLU A 459 -5.26 -22.73 -24.49
CA GLU A 459 -5.31 -23.75 -23.46
C GLU A 459 -5.19 -23.06 -22.10
N ASP A 460 -6.26 -23.14 -21.29
CA ASP A 460 -6.29 -22.64 -19.93
C ASP A 460 -5.33 -23.43 -19.04
N PRO A 461 -4.38 -22.79 -18.33
CA PRO A 461 -3.45 -23.46 -17.41
C PRO A 461 -4.10 -24.06 -16.15
N TYR A 462 -5.41 -23.89 -15.97
CA TYR A 462 -6.13 -24.31 -14.76
C TYR A 462 -6.89 -25.65 -14.89
N ILE A 463 -6.96 -26.25 -16.08
CA ILE A 463 -7.70 -27.52 -16.31
C ILE A 463 -6.72 -28.67 -16.61
N GLU A 464 -5.71 -28.87 -15.77
CA GLU A 464 -4.90 -30.10 -15.77
C GLU A 464 -4.92 -30.84 -14.43
N LEU A 465 -5.47 -30.23 -13.37
CA LEU A 465 -5.54 -30.84 -12.03
C LEU A 465 -6.76 -31.78 -11.82
N SER A 466 -7.74 -31.76 -12.73
CA SER A 466 -8.93 -32.62 -12.64
C SER A 466 -8.80 -33.93 -13.42
N ARG A 467 -7.73 -34.12 -14.20
CA ARG A 467 -7.53 -35.32 -15.04
C ARG A 467 -6.53 -36.32 -14.46
N LEU A 468 -5.99 -36.05 -13.27
CA LEU A 468 -5.13 -36.97 -12.52
C LEU A 468 -5.85 -37.49 -11.28
N SER A 469 -6.92 -38.25 -11.48
CA SER A 469 -7.31 -39.30 -10.54
C SER A 469 -7.45 -40.62 -11.33
N PRO A 470 -6.62 -41.65 -11.05
CA PRO A 470 -6.76 -42.93 -11.69
C PRO A 470 -7.80 -43.79 -10.95
N ILE A 471 -8.77 -44.30 -11.74
CA ILE A 471 -9.37 -45.64 -11.66
C ILE A 471 -9.87 -46.09 -10.28
N ALA A 472 -11.19 -46.06 -10.10
CA ALA A 472 -11.90 -47.05 -9.30
C ALA A 472 -13.10 -47.57 -10.10
N ASN A 473 -13.02 -48.84 -10.52
CA ASN A 473 -14.12 -49.60 -11.07
C ASN A 473 -15.17 -49.85 -9.98
N SER A 474 -16.45 -49.68 -10.30
CA SER A 474 -17.48 -50.65 -9.93
C SER A 474 -18.72 -50.51 -10.82
N ASP A 475 -19.18 -51.68 -11.27
CA ASP A 475 -20.41 -51.94 -12.00
C ASP A 475 -21.67 -51.36 -11.31
N THR A 476 -22.69 -51.01 -12.11
CA THR A 476 -24.07 -51.55 -12.00
C THR A 476 -25.03 -50.82 -12.98
N THR A 477 -25.44 -51.56 -14.00
CA THR A 477 -26.80 -51.75 -14.60
C THR A 477 -27.90 -50.66 -14.57
N ARG A 478 -28.55 -50.51 -15.75
CA ARG A 478 -29.98 -50.11 -16.03
C ARG A 478 -30.32 -48.62 -15.81
N THR A 479 -31.12 -47.88 -16.59
CA THR A 479 -32.17 -48.17 -17.61
C THR A 479 -32.56 -46.84 -18.30
N THR A 480 -32.98 -46.89 -19.58
CA THR A 480 -33.99 -46.03 -20.31
C THR A 480 -34.06 -44.51 -20.03
N THR A 481 -34.15 -43.59 -21.00
CA THR A 481 -35.18 -43.55 -22.07
C THR A 481 -34.84 -42.47 -23.11
N GLN A 482 -35.39 -42.66 -24.31
CA GLN A 482 -35.28 -41.87 -25.54
C GLN A 482 -35.75 -40.40 -25.43
N SER A 483 -35.14 -39.50 -26.20
CA SER A 483 -35.82 -38.84 -27.33
C SER A 483 -34.87 -38.00 -28.18
N LYS A 484 -34.90 -38.25 -29.49
CA LYS A 484 -34.35 -37.47 -30.61
C LYS A 484 -35.55 -37.18 -31.52
N PRO A 485 -35.60 -36.07 -32.28
CA PRO A 485 -35.21 -36.15 -33.70
C PRO A 485 -34.49 -34.87 -34.20
N ARG A 486 -33.39 -34.89 -34.98
CA ARG A 486 -33.19 -35.30 -36.40
C ARG A 486 -33.77 -34.30 -37.41
N ARG A 487 -32.93 -33.52 -38.11
CA ARG A 487 -32.54 -33.60 -39.55
C ARG A 487 -31.66 -32.37 -39.87
N SER A 488 -30.67 -32.32 -40.76
CA SER A 488 -30.13 -33.19 -41.84
C SER A 488 -28.76 -32.59 -42.24
N SER A 489 -27.61 -33.24 -42.07
CA SER A 489 -26.91 -34.14 -43.03
C SER A 489 -26.84 -33.62 -44.47
N ILE A 490 -25.63 -33.37 -44.98
CA ILE A 490 -24.95 -34.23 -45.98
C ILE A 490 -23.54 -33.67 -46.33
N GLU A 491 -22.55 -34.54 -46.12
CA GLU A 491 -21.29 -34.80 -46.85
C GLU A 491 -20.21 -33.73 -46.97
N GLY A 492 -19.05 -34.07 -46.39
CA GLY A 492 -17.76 -33.53 -46.80
C GLY A 492 -17.21 -34.29 -48.01
N ILE A 493 -16.31 -33.64 -48.74
CA ILE A 493 -15.19 -34.28 -49.43
C ILE A 493 -13.98 -33.36 -49.29
N SER A 494 -12.92 -33.98 -48.83
CA SER A 494 -11.53 -33.58 -48.79
C SER A 494 -11.01 -32.94 -50.07
N PHE A 495 -10.17 -31.91 -49.88
CA PHE A 495 -8.79 -31.85 -50.38
C PHE A 495 -8.52 -31.80 -51.89
N ARG A 496 -7.98 -30.64 -52.34
CA ARG A 496 -7.24 -30.36 -53.59
C ARG A 496 -8.08 -30.49 -54.87
N LEU A 497 -8.13 -29.52 -55.78
CA LEU A 497 -7.02 -28.91 -56.48
C LEU A 497 -7.56 -27.72 -57.30
N ARG A 498 -6.72 -26.69 -57.49
CA ARG A 498 -6.69 -25.71 -58.58
C ARG A 498 -7.86 -25.72 -59.60
N ALA A 499 -8.43 -24.55 -59.82
CA ALA A 499 -8.27 -23.76 -61.06
C ALA A 499 -9.55 -22.97 -61.39
N LEU A 500 -9.45 -21.65 -61.37
CA LEU A 500 -10.03 -20.71 -62.34
C LEU A 500 -9.06 -19.50 -62.30
N VAL A 501 -8.09 -19.40 -63.23
CA VAL A 501 -8.17 -18.69 -64.53
C VAL A 501 -8.33 -17.17 -64.28
N ALA A 502 -7.46 -16.25 -64.73
CA ALA A 502 -6.60 -16.20 -65.91
C ALA A 502 -5.36 -15.28 -65.70
N SER A 503 -4.31 -15.58 -66.45
CA SER A 503 -3.19 -14.69 -66.83
C SER A 503 -3.59 -13.82 -68.04
N PRO A 504 -2.83 -12.76 -68.35
CA PRO A 504 -2.30 -12.72 -69.71
C PRO A 504 -0.79 -12.51 -69.80
N HIS A 505 -0.29 -12.98 -70.94
CA HIS A 505 1.07 -13.07 -71.43
C HIS A 505 1.89 -11.76 -71.41
N CYS A 506 3.21 -11.86 -71.26
CA CYS A 506 4.11 -11.71 -72.41
C CYS A 506 5.51 -12.27 -72.16
N ARG A 507 6.12 -12.65 -73.28
CA ARG A 507 7.27 -13.54 -73.48
C ARG A 507 8.59 -12.79 -73.31
N GLN A 508 9.59 -13.57 -72.92
CA GLN A 508 11.00 -13.23 -72.82
C GLN A 508 11.67 -13.39 -74.20
N ASP A 509 12.61 -12.51 -74.53
CA ASP A 509 13.62 -12.75 -75.57
C ASP A 509 15.02 -12.67 -74.94
N ARG A 510 15.78 -13.73 -75.24
CA ARG A 510 17.20 -14.05 -74.97
C ARG A 510 17.57 -14.64 -73.62
#